data_AF-A0A0C2G3P4-F1
#
_entry.id   AF-A0A0C2G3P4-F1
#
_cell.length_a   1.000
_cell.length_b   1.000
_cell.length_c   1.000
_cell.angle_alpha   90.00
_cell.angle_beta   90.00
_cell.angle_gamma   90.00
#
_symmetry.space_group_name_H-M   'P 1'
#
loop_
_entity.id
_entity.type
_entity.pdbx_description
1 polymer ?
#
loop_
_entity_poly.entity_id
_entity_poly.type
_entity_poly.pdbx_seq_one_letter_code
_entity_poly.pdbx_strand_id
1 'polypeptide(L)'
;MNLSDHKCSRFSSTASYTILPFDVPYTRTIGSRTITFYDIKTINDHYKCHDQCGAGSAVCLNGGEPNPRNCTICNCPSGYGGATCNQRPAGCGQALTATALWQVKQFSFGNAAVTTYRDSYMECNHKVQVGH
;
A
#
# COMPACT_ATOMS: atom_id res chain seq x y z
N MET A 1 4.95 1.40 6.91
CA MET A 1 6.36 1.61 6.52
C MET A 1 6.48 2.94 5.85
N ASN A 2 7.66 3.52 5.98
CA ASN A 2 8.14 4.68 5.28
C ASN A 2 9.44 4.26 4.55
N LEU A 3 9.73 4.82 3.38
CA LEU A 3 10.97 4.59 2.63
C LEU A 3 12.22 4.90 3.49
N SER A 4 12.08 5.73 4.51
CA SER A 4 13.14 6.12 5.44
C SER A 4 13.52 5.00 6.42
N ASP A 5 12.74 3.92 6.52
CA ASP A 5 13.01 2.82 7.45
C ASP A 5 14.24 2.02 7.00
N HIS A 6 15.09 1.63 7.96
CA HIS A 6 16.21 0.73 7.69
C HIS A 6 15.82 -0.74 7.87
N LYS A 7 16.49 -1.65 7.14
CA LYS A 7 16.37 -3.09 7.37
C LYS A 7 16.85 -3.43 8.78
N CYS A 8 16.23 -4.42 9.42
CA CYS A 8 16.57 -4.86 10.80
C CYS A 8 18.04 -5.26 11.01
N SER A 9 18.77 -5.65 9.96
CA SER A 9 20.18 -6.07 10.03
C SER A 9 21.17 -4.98 9.61
N ARG A 10 20.72 -3.74 9.41
CA ARG A 10 21.58 -2.63 9.01
C ARG A 10 22.70 -2.44 10.05
N PHE A 11 23.94 -2.25 9.59
CA PHE A 11 25.14 -2.09 10.42
C PHE A 11 25.55 -3.32 11.25
N SER A 12 25.01 -4.50 10.95
CA SER A 12 25.43 -5.76 11.57
C SER A 12 26.62 -6.38 10.86
N SER A 13 27.67 -6.75 11.60
CA SER A 13 28.82 -7.51 11.08
C SER A 13 28.55 -9.02 10.99
N THR A 14 27.54 -9.51 11.69
CA THR A 14 27.16 -10.94 11.77
C THR A 14 25.80 -11.24 11.15
N ALA A 15 25.20 -10.25 10.46
CA ALA A 15 23.82 -10.28 9.95
C ALA A 15 22.72 -10.48 11.01
N SER A 16 23.05 -10.39 12.30
CA SER A 16 22.09 -10.34 13.41
C SER A 16 21.23 -9.08 13.37
N TYR A 17 20.02 -9.15 13.94
CA TYR A 17 19.14 -7.98 14.07
C TYR A 17 19.76 -6.93 15.00
N THR A 18 19.88 -5.70 14.51
CA THR A 18 20.34 -4.51 15.24
C THR A 18 19.20 -3.56 15.57
N ILE A 19 18.09 -3.66 14.82
CA ILE A 19 16.86 -2.90 15.02
C ILE A 19 15.72 -3.91 15.01
N LEU A 20 14.86 -3.88 16.02
CA LEU A 20 13.64 -4.69 16.07
C LEU A 20 12.44 -3.77 16.29
N PRO A 21 11.38 -3.90 15.49
CA PRO A 21 10.13 -3.21 15.79
C PRO A 21 9.56 -3.73 17.10
N PHE A 22 8.87 -2.86 17.83
CA PHE A 22 8.17 -3.23 19.06
C PHE A 22 7.23 -4.43 18.80
N ASP A 23 6.45 -4.33 17.72
CA ASP A 23 5.65 -5.42 17.22
C ASP A 23 6.51 -6.35 16.33
N VAL A 24 6.99 -7.43 16.94
CA VAL A 24 7.88 -8.43 16.32
C VAL A 24 7.41 -8.95 14.95
N PRO A 25 6.10 -9.15 14.67
CA PRO A 25 5.65 -9.58 13.34
C PRO A 25 6.06 -8.65 12.19
N TYR A 26 6.37 -7.38 12.45
CA TYR A 26 6.79 -6.41 11.44
C TYR A 26 8.30 -6.42 11.14
N THR A 27 9.07 -7.35 11.73
CA THR A 27 10.53 -7.46 11.54
C THR A 27 10.92 -7.62 10.06
N ARG A 28 10.08 -8.25 9.25
CA ARG A 28 10.34 -8.41 7.80
C ARG A 28 9.78 -7.28 6.94
N THR A 29 9.11 -6.33 7.55
CA THR A 29 8.33 -5.33 6.83
C THR A 29 9.09 -4.00 6.77
N ILE A 30 9.91 -3.67 7.79
CA ILE A 30 10.78 -2.48 7.76
C ILE A 30 11.96 -2.62 6.80
N GLY A 31 12.45 -1.51 6.25
CA GLY A 31 13.57 -1.51 5.32
C GLY A 31 13.21 -1.81 3.86
N SER A 32 11.92 -1.68 3.51
CA SER A 32 11.48 -1.67 2.11
C SER A 32 12.08 -0.46 1.38
N ARG A 33 12.43 -0.64 0.11
CA ARG A 33 12.91 0.44 -0.79
C ARG A 33 11.81 0.97 -1.70
N THR A 34 10.55 0.77 -1.33
CA THR A 34 9.39 1.25 -2.07
C THR A 34 8.85 2.51 -1.44
N ILE A 35 8.51 3.50 -2.28
CA ILE A 35 7.77 4.67 -1.82
C ILE A 35 6.37 4.21 -1.42
N THR A 36 5.97 4.54 -0.20
CA THR A 36 4.69 4.22 0.38
C THR A 36 3.77 5.44 0.37
N PHE A 37 2.48 5.21 0.58
CA PHE A 37 1.51 6.28 0.79
C PHE A 37 1.94 7.24 1.92
N TYR A 38 2.49 6.71 3.02
CA TYR A 38 2.90 7.53 4.16
C TYR A 38 4.12 8.41 3.86
N ASP A 39 4.98 8.03 2.93
CA ASP A 39 6.08 8.88 2.46
C ASP A 39 5.54 10.12 1.75
N ILE A 40 4.63 9.90 0.80
CA ILE A 40 4.00 10.95 0.01
C ILE A 40 3.20 11.87 0.93
N LYS A 41 2.39 11.29 1.82
CA LYS A 41 1.61 12.03 2.81
C LYS A 41 2.50 12.89 3.71
N THR A 42 3.60 12.34 4.24
CA THR A 42 4.52 13.11 5.11
C THR A 42 5.07 14.34 4.39
N ILE A 43 5.42 14.20 3.10
CA ILE A 43 5.88 15.32 2.27
C ILE A 43 4.74 16.33 2.04
N ASN A 44 3.55 15.85 1.67
CA ASN A 44 2.38 16.70 1.44
C ASN A 44 2.00 17.51 2.68
N ASP A 45 1.98 16.87 3.85
CA ASP A 45 1.70 17.50 5.14
C ASP A 45 2.79 18.52 5.48
N HIS A 46 4.06 18.17 5.32
CA HIS A 46 5.19 19.04 5.63
C HIS A 46 5.17 20.34 4.81
N TYR A 47 4.87 20.24 3.51
CA TYR A 47 4.79 21.39 2.61
C TYR A 47 3.39 22.00 2.51
N LYS A 48 2.44 21.54 3.34
CA LYS A 48 1.05 22.01 3.36
C LYS A 48 0.37 21.97 1.99
N CYS A 49 0.67 20.93 1.21
CA CYS A 49 0.11 20.73 -0.11
C CYS A 49 -1.42 20.68 -0.09
N HIS A 50 -2.05 20.34 1.03
CA HIS A 50 -3.52 20.27 1.13
C HIS A 50 -4.19 21.64 1.29
N ASP A 51 -3.46 22.71 1.60
CA ASP A 51 -4.04 24.06 1.78
C ASP A 51 -4.70 24.61 0.50
N GLN A 52 -4.27 24.12 -0.67
CA GLN A 52 -4.89 24.46 -1.96
C GLN A 52 -6.25 23.76 -2.18
N CYS A 53 -6.53 22.71 -1.42
CA CYS A 53 -7.80 21.98 -1.47
C CYS A 53 -8.76 22.53 -0.41
N GLY A 54 -9.67 23.39 -0.85
CA GLY A 54 -10.66 24.06 0.01
C GLY A 54 -11.95 23.25 0.24
N ALA A 55 -12.99 23.97 0.68
CA ALA A 55 -14.33 23.42 0.82
C ALA A 55 -14.85 22.86 -0.52
N GLY A 56 -15.43 21.67 -0.49
CA GLY A 56 -15.90 20.95 -1.69
C GLY A 56 -14.89 19.97 -2.29
N SER A 57 -13.72 19.80 -1.68
CA SER A 57 -12.77 18.74 -2.04
C SER A 57 -13.35 17.34 -1.79
N ALA A 58 -12.80 16.34 -2.46
CA ALA A 58 -13.23 14.96 -2.36
C ALA A 58 -13.17 14.44 -0.92
N VAL A 59 -14.22 13.73 -0.51
CA VAL A 59 -14.25 13.00 0.76
C VAL A 59 -13.58 11.65 0.55
N CYS A 60 -12.38 11.50 1.07
CA CYS A 60 -11.56 10.30 0.92
C CYS A 60 -11.87 9.28 2.02
N LEU A 61 -12.00 8.01 1.62
CA LEU A 61 -12.26 6.88 2.52
C LEU A 61 -10.98 6.06 2.73
N ASN A 62 -11.04 5.12 3.68
CA ASN A 62 -9.94 4.17 3.97
C ASN A 62 -8.57 4.82 4.22
N GLY A 63 -8.56 6.03 4.78
CA GLY A 63 -7.33 6.76 5.09
C GLY A 63 -6.67 7.49 3.91
N GLY A 64 -7.37 7.62 2.77
CA GLY A 64 -6.92 8.48 1.67
C GLY A 64 -6.96 9.98 1.99
N GLU A 65 -6.29 10.76 1.15
CA GLU A 65 -6.21 12.22 1.27
C GLU A 65 -6.57 12.89 -0.06
N PRO A 66 -7.15 14.11 -0.07
CA PRO A 66 -7.40 14.84 -1.31
C PRO A 66 -6.10 14.99 -2.10
N ASN A 67 -6.14 14.68 -3.40
CA ASN A 67 -4.97 14.82 -4.23
C ASN A 67 -4.66 16.32 -4.40
N PRO A 68 -3.48 16.82 -3.96
CA PRO A 68 -3.17 18.24 -3.99
C PRO A 68 -3.11 18.80 -5.42
N ARG A 69 -2.88 17.97 -6.44
CA ARG A 69 -2.91 18.39 -7.85
C ARG A 69 -4.31 18.35 -8.46
N ASN A 70 -5.25 17.64 -7.84
CA ASN A 70 -6.64 17.56 -8.26
C ASN A 70 -7.54 17.24 -7.05
N CYS A 71 -8.05 18.28 -6.41
CA CYS A 71 -8.83 18.16 -5.18
C CYS A 71 -10.19 17.43 -5.33
N THR A 72 -10.59 17.07 -6.56
CA THR A 72 -11.82 16.29 -6.84
C THR A 72 -11.61 14.78 -6.75
N ILE A 73 -10.37 14.32 -6.58
CA ILE A 73 -10.01 12.91 -6.40
C ILE A 73 -9.07 12.73 -5.21
N CYS A 74 -8.92 11.49 -4.76
CA CYS A 74 -8.07 11.14 -3.63
C CYS A 74 -6.77 10.44 -4.05
N ASN A 75 -5.69 10.71 -3.31
CA ASN A 75 -4.55 9.81 -3.22
C ASN A 75 -4.92 8.66 -2.27
N CYS A 76 -4.81 7.43 -2.75
CA CYS A 76 -5.26 6.26 -1.99
C CYS A 76 -4.08 5.46 -1.43
N PRO A 77 -4.20 4.93 -0.20
CA PRO A 77 -3.28 3.91 0.30
C PRO A 77 -3.30 2.66 -0.60
N SER A 78 -2.20 1.91 -0.59
CA SER A 78 -2.13 0.66 -1.36
C SER A 78 -3.28 -0.28 -0.97
N GLY A 79 -3.87 -0.95 -1.97
CA GLY A 79 -5.10 -1.75 -1.81
C GLY A 79 -6.40 -1.01 -2.08
N TYR A 80 -6.39 0.33 -2.17
CA TYR A 80 -7.58 1.16 -2.42
C TYR A 80 -7.45 2.02 -3.68
N GLY A 81 -8.56 2.28 -4.34
CA GLY A 81 -8.64 3.08 -5.56
C GLY A 81 -10.00 3.72 -5.78
N GLY A 82 -10.18 4.30 -6.96
CA GLY A 82 -11.34 5.14 -7.28
C GLY A 82 -11.18 6.57 -6.79
N ALA A 83 -12.10 7.44 -7.17
CA ALA A 83 -12.03 8.87 -6.83
C ALA A 83 -12.04 9.13 -5.31
N THR A 84 -12.64 8.25 -4.52
CA THR A 84 -12.79 8.39 -3.06
C THR A 84 -12.12 7.27 -2.27
N CYS A 85 -11.27 6.44 -2.89
CA CYS A 85 -10.60 5.30 -2.25
C CYS A 85 -11.55 4.22 -1.70
N ASN A 86 -12.78 4.12 -2.20
CA ASN A 86 -13.74 3.06 -1.82
C ASN A 86 -13.67 1.81 -2.71
N GLN A 87 -12.99 1.92 -3.84
CA GLN A 87 -12.88 0.85 -4.83
C GLN A 87 -11.56 0.09 -4.67
N ARG A 88 -11.47 -1.02 -5.37
CA ARG A 88 -10.22 -1.75 -5.58
C ARG A 88 -9.40 -1.00 -6.65
N PRO A 89 -8.07 -0.93 -6.53
CA PRO A 89 -7.21 -0.42 -7.59
C PRO A 89 -7.46 -1.12 -8.93
N ALA A 90 -7.32 -0.38 -10.03
CA ALA A 90 -7.32 -0.97 -11.36
C ALA A 90 -6.14 -1.94 -11.53
N GLY A 91 -6.26 -2.89 -12.46
CA GLY A 91 -5.25 -3.93 -12.71
C GLY A 91 -5.64 -5.30 -12.14
N CYS A 92 -4.65 -6.17 -11.96
CA CYS A 92 -4.87 -7.56 -11.55
C CYS A 92 -5.42 -7.68 -10.12
N GLY A 93 -6.03 -8.82 -9.84
CA GLY A 93 -6.77 -9.09 -8.60
C GLY A 93 -8.28 -9.09 -8.82
N GLN A 94 -9.03 -9.47 -7.80
CA GLN A 94 -10.46 -9.79 -7.93
C GLN A 94 -11.25 -9.38 -6.69
N ALA A 95 -12.53 -9.07 -6.87
CA ALA A 95 -13.48 -8.99 -5.77
C ALA A 95 -13.94 -10.41 -5.42
N LEU A 96 -13.82 -10.77 -4.14
CA LEU A 96 -14.17 -12.08 -3.60
C LEU A 96 -15.36 -11.91 -2.68
N THR A 97 -16.45 -12.60 -2.94
CA THR A 97 -17.64 -12.56 -2.11
C THR A 97 -17.54 -13.64 -1.03
N ALA A 98 -17.46 -13.21 0.22
CA ALA A 98 -17.48 -14.09 1.38
C ALA A 98 -18.89 -14.67 1.58
N THR A 99 -18.94 -15.96 1.91
CA THR A 99 -20.15 -16.66 2.33
C THR A 99 -20.00 -17.16 3.77
N ALA A 100 -21.07 -17.74 4.34
CA ALA A 100 -21.00 -18.37 5.66
C ALA A 100 -20.14 -19.66 5.68
N LEU A 101 -19.77 -20.19 4.52
CA LEU A 101 -18.98 -21.41 4.38
C LEU A 101 -17.55 -21.08 3.93
N TRP A 102 -16.61 -21.94 4.31
CA TRP A 102 -15.22 -21.83 3.86
C TRP A 102 -15.12 -21.94 2.34
N GLN A 103 -14.35 -21.04 1.73
CA GLN A 103 -14.07 -21.03 0.31
C GLN A 103 -12.56 -21.02 0.10
N VAL A 104 -12.09 -21.83 -0.86
CA VAL A 104 -10.67 -21.86 -1.25
C VAL A 104 -10.51 -21.15 -2.59
N LYS A 105 -9.56 -20.22 -2.65
CA LYS A 105 -9.10 -19.59 -3.90
C LYS A 105 -7.61 -19.80 -4.06
N GLN A 106 -7.23 -20.27 -5.24
CA GLN A 106 -5.83 -20.48 -5.62
C GLN A 106 -5.41 -19.33 -6.51
N PHE A 107 -4.25 -18.75 -6.19
CA PHE A 107 -3.64 -17.67 -6.97
C PHE A 107 -2.24 -18.11 -7.40
N SER A 108 -1.94 -17.94 -8.67
CA SER A 108 -0.61 -18.19 -9.20
C SER A 108 0.14 -16.86 -9.30
N PHE A 109 1.31 -16.79 -8.68
CA PHE A 109 2.17 -15.61 -8.68
C PHE A 109 3.46 -15.88 -9.44
N GLY A 110 3.98 -14.85 -10.11
CA GLY A 110 5.20 -14.94 -10.89
C GLY A 110 5.00 -15.43 -12.32
N ASN A 111 6.07 -15.40 -13.10
CA ASN A 111 6.12 -15.89 -14.47
C ASN A 111 7.37 -16.76 -14.64
N ALA A 112 7.18 -18.06 -14.85
CA ALA A 112 8.27 -19.04 -14.95
C ALA A 112 9.20 -18.78 -16.16
N ALA A 113 8.77 -18.02 -17.16
CA ALA A 113 9.62 -17.60 -18.27
C ALA A 113 10.61 -16.49 -17.89
N VAL A 114 10.43 -15.85 -16.73
CA VAL A 114 11.33 -14.81 -16.23
C VAL A 114 12.29 -15.43 -15.22
N THR A 115 13.53 -15.66 -15.65
CA THR A 115 14.59 -16.27 -14.82
C THR A 115 15.59 -15.25 -14.27
N THR A 116 15.47 -13.98 -14.67
CA THR A 116 16.35 -12.88 -14.25
C THR A 116 15.66 -11.97 -13.23
N TYR A 117 16.45 -11.24 -12.45
CA TYR A 117 15.94 -10.23 -11.53
C TYR A 117 15.18 -9.14 -12.28
N ARG A 118 14.04 -8.73 -11.73
CA ARG A 118 13.27 -7.59 -12.21
C ARG A 118 13.34 -6.46 -11.19
N ASP A 119 13.56 -5.26 -11.71
CA ASP A 119 13.49 -4.04 -10.92
C ASP A 119 12.06 -3.51 -10.79
N SER A 120 11.11 -4.13 -11.53
CA SER A 120 9.69 -3.84 -11.46
C SER A 120 8.92 -5.02 -10.88
N TYR A 121 7.86 -4.70 -10.16
CA TYR A 121 6.93 -5.66 -9.59
C TYR A 121 5.50 -5.31 -10.00
N MET A 122 4.60 -6.29 -9.90
CA MET A 122 3.17 -6.11 -10.12
C MET A 122 2.45 -6.42 -8.82
N GLU A 123 1.57 -5.52 -8.40
CA GLU A 123 0.70 -5.74 -7.25
C GLU A 123 -0.68 -6.19 -7.73
N CYS A 124 -1.16 -7.33 -7.22
CA CYS A 124 -2.53 -7.79 -7.45
C CYS A 124 -3.36 -7.57 -6.19
N ASN A 125 -4.42 -6.79 -6.34
CA ASN A 125 -5.26 -6.37 -5.22
C ASN A 125 -6.53 -7.24 -5.19
N HIS A 126 -6.65 -8.11 -4.19
CA HIS A 126 -7.84 -8.94 -3.97
C HIS A 126 -8.67 -8.35 -2.83
N LYS A 127 -9.95 -8.05 -3.09
CA LYS A 127 -10.85 -7.41 -2.11
C LYS A 127 -11.92 -8.40 -1.68
N VAL A 128 -11.94 -8.78 -0.40
CA VAL A 128 -13.01 -9.61 0.15
C VAL A 128 -14.17 -8.72 0.60
N GLN A 129 -15.39 -9.09 0.21
CA GLN A 129 -16.62 -8.34 0.50
C GLN A 129 -17.74 -9.31 0.93
N VAL A 130 -18.67 -8.85 1.75
CA VAL A 130 -19.82 -9.66 2.19
C VAL A 130 -20.79 -9.83 1.02
N GLY A 131 -21.27 -11.05 0.78
CA GLY A 131 -22.39 -11.29 -0.13
C GLY A 131 -23.70 -10.84 0.50
N HIS A 132 -24.40 -9.92 -0.15
CA HIS A 132 -25.79 -9.59 0.18
C HIS A 132 -26.74 -10.62 -0.44
#